data_AF-H3ZQ05-F1
#
_entry.id   AF-H3ZQ05-F1
#
_cell.length_a   1.000
_cell.length_b   1.000
_cell.length_c   1.000
_cell.angle_alpha   90.00
_cell.angle_beta   90.00
_cell.angle_gamma   90.00
#
_symmetry.space_group_name_H-M   'P 1'
#
loop_
_entity.id
_entity.type
_entity.pdbx_description
1 polymer ?
#
loop_
_entity_poly.entity_id
_entity_poly.type
_entity_poly.pdbx_seq_one_letter_code
_entity_poly.pdbx_strand_id
1 'polypeptide(L)'
;MKGGNSMTETIEPLAKFHAKLNVEGRITIPSPTRELLGLNQNDYVEVIVRKIEVDHANQKIYVLKQAYLISRIGVNGTLFLPKDLQREMTLQPKELVEVLLVGLHRFDELLSPKGKLLLTKSQSIGKWAFIEPNQPLPREPYISYYSYVFI
;
A
#
# COMPACT_ATOMS: atom_id res chain seq x y z
N MET A 1 11.64 30.53 28.39
CA MET A 1 11.11 30.58 27.00
C MET A 1 10.83 29.16 26.55
N LYS A 2 9.77 28.99 25.75
CA LYS A 2 9.00 27.76 25.53
C LYS A 2 9.84 26.56 25.08
N GLY A 3 9.72 25.44 25.81
CA GLY A 3 10.10 24.12 25.31
C GLY A 3 9.17 23.74 24.15
N GLY A 4 9.75 23.64 22.96
CA GLY A 4 9.03 23.16 21.79
C GLY A 4 8.87 21.65 21.91
N ASN A 5 7.71 21.19 22.38
CA ASN A 5 7.26 19.84 22.07
C ASN A 5 7.10 19.77 20.55
N SER A 6 8.04 19.14 19.85
CA SER A 6 7.76 18.68 18.49
C SER A 6 6.69 17.60 18.63
N MET A 7 5.43 17.96 18.39
CA MET A 7 4.39 16.95 18.19
C MET A 7 4.85 16.13 16.98
N THR A 8 5.41 14.95 17.21
CA THR A 8 5.54 13.92 16.19
C THR A 8 4.12 13.56 15.81
N GLU A 9 3.62 14.17 14.74
CA GLU A 9 2.34 13.81 14.14
C GLU A 9 2.38 12.30 13.84
N THR A 10 1.56 11.53 14.55
CA THR A 10 1.37 10.12 14.27
C THR A 10 0.57 10.02 12.98
N ILE A 11 1.25 9.65 11.90
CA ILE A 11 0.60 9.40 10.61
C ILE A 11 -0.05 8.02 10.71
N GLU A 12 -1.37 8.01 10.91
CA GLU A 12 -2.18 6.80 10.88
C GLU A 12 -2.47 6.41 9.42
N PRO A 13 -2.55 5.10 9.10
CA PRO A 13 -3.01 4.67 7.79
C PRO A 13 -4.49 5.07 7.61
N LEU A 14 -4.86 5.41 6.38
CA LEU A 14 -6.25 5.71 5.99
C LEU A 14 -7.17 4.52 6.24
N ALA A 15 -6.64 3.30 6.12
CA ALA A 15 -7.32 2.07 6.51
C ALA A 15 -6.31 0.97 6.83
N LYS A 16 -6.72 0.07 7.73
CA LYS A 16 -6.01 -1.16 8.05
C LYS A 16 -6.97 -2.34 7.97
N PHE A 17 -6.61 -3.36 7.20
CA PHE A 17 -7.43 -4.57 7.06
C PHE A 17 -6.59 -5.80 6.72
N HIS A 18 -7.18 -6.98 6.88
CA HIS A 18 -6.59 -8.24 6.43
C HIS A 18 -7.25 -8.68 5.13
N ALA A 19 -6.46 -9.21 4.20
CA ALA A 19 -6.94 -9.69 2.92
C ALA A 19 -6.31 -11.04 2.58
N LYS A 20 -7.06 -11.87 1.84
CA LYS A 20 -6.57 -13.15 1.36
C LYS A 20 -6.05 -12.99 -0.07
N LEU A 21 -4.83 -13.45 -0.33
CA LEU A 21 -4.27 -13.47 -1.67
C LEU A 21 -5.02 -14.51 -2.51
N ASN A 22 -5.59 -14.13 -3.65
CA ASN A 22 -6.21 -15.09 -4.56
C ASN A 22 -5.14 -15.85 -5.40
N VAL A 23 -5.58 -16.79 -6.23
CA VAL A 23 -4.66 -17.59 -7.07
C VAL A 23 -3.89 -16.78 -8.11
N GLU A 24 -4.44 -15.63 -8.51
CA GLU A 24 -3.81 -14.70 -9.46
C GLU A 24 -2.82 -13.76 -8.77
N GLY A 25 -2.78 -13.73 -7.43
CA GLY A 25 -1.96 -12.79 -6.68
C GLY A 25 -2.62 -11.43 -6.48
N ARG A 26 -3.95 -11.38 -6.45
CA ARG A 26 -4.73 -10.19 -6.15
C ARG A 26 -5.27 -10.25 -4.72
N ILE A 27 -5.42 -9.06 -4.14
CA ILE A 27 -6.14 -8.83 -2.89
C ILE A 27 -7.33 -7.91 -3.17
N THR A 28 -8.33 -7.89 -2.29
CA THR A 28 -9.52 -7.06 -2.46
C THR A 28 -9.66 -6.10 -1.30
N ILE A 29 -9.83 -4.81 -1.61
CA ILE A 29 -10.18 -3.80 -0.61
C ILE A 29 -11.64 -4.03 -0.18
N PRO A 30 -11.93 -4.16 1.14
CA PRO A 30 -13.29 -4.33 1.63
C PRO A 30 -14.24 -3.24 1.12
N SER A 31 -15.49 -3.60 0.77
CA SER A 31 -16.49 -2.63 0.29
C SER A 31 -16.69 -1.45 1.25
N PRO A 32 -16.83 -1.66 2.57
CA PRO A 32 -16.99 -0.55 3.51
C PRO A 32 -15.82 0.43 3.49
N THR A 33 -14.58 -0.07 3.33
CA THR A 33 -13.38 0.78 3.20
C THR A 33 -13.42 1.59 1.90
N ARG A 34 -13.86 0.98 0.79
CA ARG A 34 -13.98 1.69 -0.49
C ARG A 34 -15.04 2.79 -0.44
N GLU A 35 -16.20 2.48 0.15
CA GLU A 35 -17.29 3.44 0.32
C GLU A 35 -16.87 4.60 1.23
N LEU A 36 -16.24 4.30 2.36
CA LEU A 36 -15.74 5.30 3.31
C LEU A 36 -14.74 6.28 2.65
N LEU A 37 -13.81 5.76 1.86
CA LEU A 37 -12.73 6.53 1.26
C LEU A 37 -13.07 7.06 -0.15
N GLY A 38 -14.26 6.75 -0.68
CA GLY A 38 -14.67 7.14 -2.03
C GLY A 38 -13.78 6.56 -3.14
N LEU A 39 -13.26 5.33 -2.95
CA LEU A 39 -12.34 4.68 -3.89
C LEU A 39 -13.08 4.08 -5.07
N ASN A 40 -12.69 4.48 -6.29
CA ASN A 40 -13.30 4.01 -7.53
C ASN A 40 -12.34 3.14 -8.34
N GLN A 41 -12.91 2.43 -9.32
CA GLN A 41 -12.11 1.74 -10.32
C GLN A 41 -11.21 2.75 -11.05
N ASN A 42 -9.96 2.36 -11.31
CA ASN A 42 -8.89 3.14 -11.96
C ASN A 42 -8.21 4.20 -11.10
N ASP A 43 -8.70 4.48 -9.90
CA ASP A 43 -7.91 5.24 -8.93
C ASP A 43 -6.65 4.45 -8.54
N TYR A 44 -5.66 5.16 -8.02
CA TYR A 44 -4.44 4.55 -7.50
C TYR A 44 -4.40 4.68 -5.99
N VAL A 45 -3.92 3.63 -5.33
CA VAL A 45 -3.70 3.63 -3.89
C VAL A 45 -2.26 3.30 -3.60
N GLU A 46 -1.75 3.96 -2.57
CA GLU A 46 -0.49 3.60 -1.93
C GLU A 46 -0.80 2.65 -0.79
N VAL A 47 -0.17 1.50 -0.82
CA VAL A 47 -0.40 0.45 0.17
C VAL A 47 0.90 -0.11 0.69
N ILE A 48 0.91 -0.47 1.97
CA ILE A 48 1.91 -1.34 2.56
C ILE A 48 1.26 -2.70 2.75
N VAL A 49 1.82 -3.71 2.09
CA VAL A 49 1.41 -5.11 2.25
C VAL A 49 2.39 -5.76 3.21
N ARG A 50 1.85 -6.45 4.21
CA ARG A 50 2.59 -7.13 5.27
C ARG A 50 2.31 -8.62 5.21
N LYS A 51 3.38 -9.41 5.10
CA LYS A 51 3.34 -10.83 5.42
C LYS A 51 3.31 -10.95 6.94
N ILE A 52 2.31 -11.66 7.45
CA ILE A 52 2.10 -11.80 8.88
C ILE A 52 2.06 -13.27 9.31
N GLU A 53 2.38 -13.51 10.57
CA GLU A 53 2.15 -14.76 11.26
C GLU A 53 1.29 -14.49 12.50
N VAL A 54 0.25 -15.31 12.69
CA VAL A 54 -0.70 -15.15 13.80
C VAL A 54 -0.48 -16.26 14.81
N ASP A 55 -0.05 -15.86 16.00
CA ASP A 55 0.03 -16.72 17.17
C ASP A 55 -1.29 -16.60 17.95
N HIS A 56 -2.19 -17.54 17.67
CA HIS A 56 -3.51 -17.59 18.32
C HIS A 56 -3.44 -17.89 19.82
N ALA A 57 -2.39 -18.60 20.28
CA ALA A 57 -2.25 -18.96 21.69
C ALA A 57 -1.89 -17.72 22.52
N ASN A 58 -1.00 -16.87 22.00
CA ASN A 58 -0.57 -15.65 22.68
C ASN A 58 -1.30 -14.39 22.20
N GLN A 59 -2.27 -14.52 21.29
CA GLN A 59 -3.02 -13.42 20.67
C GLN A 59 -2.11 -12.34 20.04
N LYS A 60 -1.05 -12.79 19.35
CA LYS A 60 -0.04 -11.89 18.74
C LYS A 60 -0.03 -12.03 17.23
N ILE A 61 0.25 -10.92 16.55
CA ILE A 61 0.50 -10.86 15.12
C ILE A 61 1.95 -10.39 14.94
N TYR A 62 2.75 -11.19 14.23
CA TYR A 62 4.13 -10.86 13.88
C TYR A 62 4.19 -10.42 12.43
N VAL A 63 4.84 -9.29 12.16
CA VAL A 63 5.11 -8.83 10.79
C VAL A 63 6.44 -9.43 10.35
N LEU A 64 6.41 -10.34 9.37
CA LEU A 64 7.60 -11.05 8.90
C LEU A 64 8.34 -10.26 7.81
N LYS A 65 7.57 -9.66 6.90
CA LYS A 65 8.07 -8.83 5.79
C LYS A 65 7.02 -7.79 5.45
N GLN A 66 7.44 -6.63 4.95
CA GLN A 66 6.51 -5.65 4.44
C GLN A 66 7.07 -4.89 3.23
N ALA A 67 6.18 -4.57 2.31
CA ALA A 67 6.52 -3.86 1.08
C ALA A 67 5.50 -2.77 0.80
N TYR A 68 6.01 -1.61 0.41
CA TYR A 68 5.25 -0.49 -0.09
C TYR A 68 5.15 -0.55 -1.62
N LEU A 69 3.94 -0.34 -2.13
CA LEU A 69 3.68 -0.25 -3.56
C LEU A 69 2.51 0.69 -3.86
N ILE A 70 2.49 1.18 -5.10
CA ILE A 70 1.37 1.94 -5.65
C ILE A 70 0.66 1.05 -6.67
N SER A 71 -0.63 0.79 -6.44
CA SER A 71 -1.43 -0.09 -7.30
C SER A 71 -2.67 0.63 -7.82
N ARG A 72 -2.99 0.40 -9.10
CA ARG A 72 -4.29 0.75 -9.66
C ARG A 72 -5.37 -0.13 -9.03
N ILE A 73 -6.52 0.46 -8.75
CA ILE A 73 -7.72 -0.25 -8.33
C ILE A 73 -8.39 -0.85 -9.57
N GLY A 74 -8.46 -2.18 -9.60
CA GLY A 74 -9.18 -2.95 -10.60
C GLY A 74 -10.67 -3.08 -10.29
N VAL A 75 -11.34 -3.94 -11.07
CA VAL A 75 -12.76 -4.25 -10.87
C VAL A 75 -12.99 -4.77 -9.45
N ASN A 76 -14.11 -4.36 -8.84
CA ASN A 76 -14.53 -4.74 -7.49
C ASN A 76 -13.52 -4.41 -6.38
N GLY A 77 -12.65 -3.42 -6.58
CA GLY A 77 -11.68 -3.04 -5.55
C GLY A 77 -10.45 -3.93 -5.48
N THR A 78 -10.15 -4.67 -6.55
CA THR A 78 -9.00 -5.58 -6.58
C THR A 78 -7.69 -4.81 -6.76
N LEU A 79 -6.66 -5.18 -5.99
CA LEU A 79 -5.29 -4.74 -6.16
C LEU A 79 -4.44 -5.92 -6.59
N PHE A 80 -3.55 -5.70 -7.55
CA PHE A 80 -2.64 -6.73 -8.01
C PHE A 80 -1.29 -6.59 -7.33
N LEU A 81 -0.81 -7.66 -6.72
CA LEU A 81 0.57 -7.73 -6.25
C LEU A 81 1.41 -8.32 -7.39
N PRO A 82 2.46 -7.66 -7.87
CA PRO A 82 3.33 -8.22 -8.90
C PRO A 82 3.89 -9.60 -8.50
N LYS A 83 4.07 -10.50 -9.47
CA LYS A 83 4.58 -11.86 -9.21
C LYS A 83 5.99 -11.86 -8.60
N ASP A 84 6.81 -10.92 -9.02
CA ASP A 84 8.15 -10.70 -8.45
C ASP A 84 8.07 -10.28 -6.97
N LEU A 85 7.17 -9.34 -6.63
CA LEU A 85 6.91 -8.96 -5.24
C LEU A 85 6.41 -10.16 -4.41
N GLN A 86 5.46 -10.94 -4.95
CA GLN A 86 4.98 -12.16 -4.29
C GLN A 86 6.14 -13.13 -4.00
N ARG A 87 7.06 -13.32 -4.95
CA ARG A 87 8.23 -14.19 -4.79
C ARG A 87 9.19 -13.67 -3.71
N GLU A 88 9.53 -12.39 -3.75
CA GLU A 88 10.46 -11.77 -2.79
C GLU A 88 9.88 -11.72 -1.37
N MET A 89 8.57 -11.48 -1.24
CA MET A 89 7.85 -11.58 0.02
C MET A 89 7.57 -13.03 0.43
N THR A 90 7.79 -14.01 -0.45
CA THR A 90 7.49 -15.43 -0.21
C THR A 90 6.00 -15.65 0.12
N LEU A 91 5.12 -14.94 -0.60
CA LEU A 91 3.66 -15.04 -0.46
C LEU A 91 3.13 -16.24 -1.25
N GLN A 92 2.22 -16.99 -0.65
CA GLN A 92 1.56 -18.13 -1.26
C GLN A 92 0.10 -17.81 -1.64
N PRO A 93 -0.45 -18.43 -2.69
CA PRO A 93 -1.88 -18.36 -2.97
C PRO A 93 -2.70 -18.76 -1.74
N LYS A 94 -3.81 -18.06 -1.51
CA LYS A 94 -4.71 -18.25 -0.36
C LYS A 94 -4.10 -17.86 1.00
N GLU A 95 -2.90 -17.31 1.06
CA GLU A 95 -2.31 -16.78 2.30
C GLU A 95 -3.00 -15.48 2.73
N LEU A 96 -3.01 -15.19 4.03
CA LEU A 96 -3.50 -13.95 4.61
C LEU A 96 -2.37 -12.91 4.67
N VAL A 97 -2.68 -11.68 4.28
CA VAL A 97 -1.79 -10.53 4.43
C VAL A 97 -2.49 -9.43 5.21
N GLU A 98 -1.73 -8.63 5.96
CA GLU A 98 -2.19 -7.35 6.49
C GLU A 98 -1.91 -6.26 5.46
N VAL A 99 -2.85 -5.34 5.27
CA VAL A 99 -2.77 -4.26 4.29
C VAL A 99 -3.02 -2.95 5.01
N LEU A 100 -2.11 -2.00 4.84
CA LEU A 100 -2.26 -0.62 5.26
C LEU A 100 -2.44 0.24 4.01
N LEU A 101 -3.53 1.00 3.94
CA LEU A 101 -3.74 2.02 2.92
C LEU A 101 -3.17 3.33 3.47
N VAL A 102 -2.17 3.90 2.79
CA VAL A 102 -1.42 5.06 3.29
C VAL A 102 -1.60 6.31 2.42
N GLY A 103 -2.10 6.14 1.20
CA GLY A 103 -2.36 7.25 0.27
C GLY A 103 -3.32 6.83 -0.84
N LEU A 104 -3.91 7.83 -1.50
CA LEU A 104 -4.77 7.64 -2.67
C LEU A 104 -4.53 8.77 -3.68
N HIS A 105 -4.63 8.45 -4.96
CA HIS A 105 -4.50 9.38 -6.08
C HIS A 105 -5.65 9.12 -7.04
N ARG A 106 -6.47 10.15 -7.29
CA ARG A 106 -7.60 9.99 -8.19
C ARG A 106 -7.12 9.94 -9.63
N PHE A 107 -7.75 9.12 -10.46
CA PHE A 107 -7.34 8.98 -11.86
C PHE A 107 -7.30 10.33 -12.60
N ASP A 108 -8.30 11.17 -12.38
CA ASP A 108 -8.41 12.49 -13.02
C ASP A 108 -7.28 13.45 -12.61
N GLU A 109 -6.76 13.30 -11.39
CA GLU A 109 -5.62 14.07 -10.89
C GLU A 109 -4.32 13.65 -11.57
N LEU A 110 -4.21 12.37 -11.97
CA LEU A 110 -3.04 11.83 -12.67
C LEU A 110 -2.95 12.29 -14.13
N LEU A 111 -4.07 12.69 -14.74
CA LEU A 111 -4.10 13.25 -16.09
C LEU A 111 -3.69 14.73 -16.12
N SER A 112 -3.68 15.41 -14.96
CA SER A 112 -3.21 16.78 -14.85
C SER A 112 -1.69 16.89 -15.16
N PRO A 113 -1.17 18.08 -15.49
CA PRO A 113 0.28 18.28 -15.64
C PRO A 113 1.09 17.85 -14.42
N LYS A 114 0.54 18.03 -13.21
CA LYS A 114 1.12 17.55 -11.94
C LYS A 114 1.12 16.02 -11.88
N GLY A 115 0.03 15.40 -12.30
CA GLY A 115 -0.14 13.95 -12.40
C GLY A 115 0.84 13.30 -13.38
N LYS A 116 1.02 13.87 -14.57
CA LYS A 116 2.01 13.43 -15.56
C LYS A 116 3.43 13.47 -15.00
N LEU A 117 3.77 14.48 -14.20
CA LEU A 117 5.09 14.58 -13.55
C LEU A 117 5.30 13.46 -12.51
N LEU A 118 4.26 13.12 -11.74
CA LEU A 118 4.28 11.99 -10.81
C LEU A 118 4.46 10.66 -11.58
N LEU A 119 3.72 10.47 -12.67
CA LEU A 119 3.85 9.31 -13.56
C LEU A 119 5.27 9.20 -14.16
N THR A 120 5.90 10.30 -14.58
CA THR A 120 7.26 10.27 -15.13
C THR A 120 8.32 9.95 -14.07
N LYS A 121 8.22 10.55 -12.87
CA LYS A 121 9.12 10.23 -11.74
C LYS A 121 8.96 8.77 -11.30
N SER A 122 7.74 8.25 -11.38
CA SER A 122 7.42 6.86 -11.07
C SER A 122 8.29 5.89 -11.86
N GLN A 123 8.41 6.10 -13.18
CA GLN A 123 9.06 5.18 -14.12
C GLN A 123 10.58 5.04 -13.94
N SER A 124 11.20 5.94 -13.16
CA SER A 124 12.65 5.97 -12.92
C SER A 124 13.10 5.22 -11.66
N ILE A 125 12.17 4.72 -10.83
CA ILE A 125 12.50 3.95 -9.62
C ILE A 125 11.69 2.66 -9.56
N GLY A 126 12.27 1.64 -8.92
CA GLY A 126 11.75 0.29 -8.77
C GLY A 126 10.25 0.20 -8.43
N LYS A 127 9.66 -0.93 -8.80
CA LYS A 127 8.21 -1.19 -8.75
C LYS A 127 7.60 -1.22 -7.32
N TRP A 128 8.42 -1.41 -6.30
CA TRP A 128 8.06 -1.40 -4.87
C TRP A 128 9.32 -1.16 -4.01
N ALA A 129 9.13 -0.93 -2.71
CA ALA A 129 10.23 -0.88 -1.74
C ALA A 129 9.90 -1.73 -0.49
N PHE A 130 10.89 -2.49 -0.03
CA PHE A 130 10.83 -3.10 1.29
C PHE A 130 11.00 -2.04 2.37
N ILE A 131 10.24 -2.16 3.44
CA ILE A 131 10.26 -1.25 4.57
C ILE A 131 10.55 -2.07 5.82
N GLU A 132 11.42 -1.61 6.72
CA GLU A 132 11.63 -2.29 8.00
C GLU A 132 10.38 -2.17 8.88
N PRO A 133 9.98 -3.18 9.67
CA PRO A 133 8.75 -3.13 10.48
C PRO A 133 8.60 -1.87 11.35
N ASN A 134 9.72 -1.32 11.83
CA ASN A 134 9.77 -0.14 12.69
C ASN A 134 10.04 1.18 11.93
N GLN A 135 10.23 1.13 10.62
CA GLN A 135 10.46 2.32 9.81
C GLN A 135 9.16 3.12 9.68
N PRO A 136 9.21 4.45 9.84
CA PRO A 136 8.02 5.29 9.69
C PRO A 136 7.44 5.18 8.29
N LEU A 137 6.11 5.35 8.17
CA LEU A 137 5.42 5.37 6.89
C LEU A 137 6.06 6.41 5.96
N PRO A 138 6.26 6.10 4.67
CA PRO A 138 6.85 7.05 3.73
C PRO A 138 5.99 8.32 3.66
N ARG A 139 6.61 9.50 3.81
CA ARG A 139 5.93 10.81 3.74
C ARG A 139 5.99 11.37 2.32
N GLU A 140 4.99 12.18 1.92
CA GLU A 140 4.91 12.89 0.63
C GLU A 140 6.22 13.48 0.07
N PRO A 141 7.13 14.13 0.84
CA PRO A 141 8.40 14.60 0.26
C PRO A 141 9.38 13.49 -0.15
N TYR A 142 9.21 12.25 0.32
CA TYR A 142 9.99 11.07 -0.07
C TYR A 142 9.32 10.25 -1.21
N ILE A 143 8.11 10.64 -1.66
CA ILE A 143 7.34 9.96 -2.73
C ILE A 143 7.88 10.32 -4.13
N SER A 144 9.07 10.92 -4.22
CA SER A 144 9.71 11.26 -5.50
C SER A 144 10.12 10.03 -6.34
N TYR A 145 9.85 8.80 -5.88
CA TYR A 145 10.60 7.61 -6.24
C TYR A 145 9.81 6.29 -6.40
N TYR A 146 8.57 6.25 -6.94
CA TYR A 146 7.87 4.94 -7.07
C TYR A 146 7.07 4.78 -8.34
N SER A 147 7.30 3.69 -9.09
CA SER A 147 6.57 3.28 -10.31
C SER A 147 5.12 2.89 -10.03
N TYR A 148 4.18 3.42 -10.81
CA TYR A 148 2.82 2.90 -10.88
C TYR A 148 2.83 1.54 -11.58
N VAL A 149 2.22 0.53 -10.96
CA VAL A 149 2.02 -0.78 -11.60
C VAL A 149 0.80 -0.70 -12.50
N PHE A 150 1.04 -0.51 -13.80
CA PHE A 150 0.04 -0.68 -14.86
C PHE A 150 0.02 -2.15 -15.29
N ILE A 151 -1.17 -2.75 -15.31
CA ILE A 151 -1.42 -4.11 -15.81
C ILE A 151 -2.30 -3.99 -17.04
#